data_AF-A0A1F9MWR0-F1
#
_entry.id   AF-A0A1F9MWR0-F1
#
_cell.length_a   1.000
_cell.length_b   1.000
_cell.length_c   1.000
_cell.angle_alpha   90.00
_cell.angle_beta   90.00
_cell.angle_gamma   90.00
#
_symmetry.space_group_name_H-M   'P 1'
#
loop_
_entity.id
_entity.type
_entity.pdbx_description
1 polymer ?
#
loop_
_entity_poly.entity_id
_entity_poly.type
_entity_poly.pdbx_seq_one_letter_code
_entity_poly.pdbx_strand_id
1 'polypeptide(L)'
;MKPPDSDNKRRHPRFPLQLHVEYQRGTDYVFEWTENLSEGGFFIRTEQAFPQGSALELTLSFPGLLEPVNVEGRVAWIRAPSLSQCGGVGVEVDNEGGRRRLADLALRAADRERGKTCSFSVLIVEDNESIVRSYERVLNHIAQTTEGQVKIHFASNGHSALNELKNHAVDLVITDIYMPIMDGLTLIENIRKQDFTRNLPVIVVTSGTGDERERAAKLGVRAFLRKPVQFSHILQTIVALATANAV
;
A
#
# COMPACT_ATOMS: atom_id res chain seq x y z
N MET A 1 15.51 33.59 -15.95
CA MET A 1 15.53 33.74 -14.48
C MET A 1 14.24 33.11 -13.97
N LYS A 2 14.32 31.92 -13.35
CA LYS A 2 13.15 31.21 -12.81
C LYS A 2 12.63 32.02 -11.61
N PRO A 3 11.33 32.31 -11.48
CA PRO A 3 10.85 33.04 -10.31
C PRO A 3 11.17 32.25 -9.04
N PRO A 4 11.52 32.93 -7.93
CA PRO A 4 11.79 32.27 -6.66
C PRO A 4 10.54 31.53 -6.18
N ASP A 5 10.74 30.28 -5.77
CA ASP A 5 9.72 29.35 -5.30
C ASP A 5 9.09 29.85 -3.99
N SER A 6 8.13 30.78 -4.10
CA SER A 6 7.49 31.44 -2.97
C SER A 6 6.32 30.61 -2.43
N ASP A 7 6.57 29.43 -1.88
CA ASP A 7 5.64 28.84 -0.89
C ASP A 7 6.23 27.65 -0.11
N ASN A 8 7.47 27.77 0.39
CA ASN A 8 8.02 26.77 1.31
C ASN A 8 7.47 26.97 2.74
N LYS A 9 6.15 26.91 2.94
CA LYS A 9 5.47 26.84 4.26
C LYS A 9 5.63 25.45 4.90
N ARG A 10 6.76 24.77 4.68
CA ARG A 10 6.96 23.37 5.12
C ARG A 10 7.43 23.34 6.56
N ARG A 11 6.63 22.71 7.42
CA ARG A 11 6.92 22.56 8.87
C ARG A 11 7.61 21.22 9.22
N HIS A 12 7.38 20.16 8.45
CA HIS A 12 7.91 18.80 8.72
C HIS A 12 8.43 18.12 7.43
N PRO A 13 9.44 17.23 7.53
CA PRO A 13 9.93 16.45 6.39
C PRO A 13 8.85 15.47 5.89
N ARG A 14 8.91 15.15 4.58
CA ARG A 14 8.02 14.18 3.95
C ARG A 14 8.73 12.87 3.70
N PHE A 15 8.01 11.79 3.94
CA PHE A 15 8.44 10.43 3.72
C PHE A 15 7.58 9.85 2.59
N PRO A 16 8.20 9.23 1.57
CA PRO A 16 7.48 8.63 0.44
C PRO A 16 6.88 7.28 0.84
N LEU A 17 6.10 7.26 1.93
CA LEU A 17 5.40 6.09 2.42
C LEU A 17 3.99 6.07 1.82
N GLN A 18 3.65 4.97 1.13
CA GLN A 18 2.33 4.79 0.54
C GLN A 18 1.50 3.86 1.41
N LEU A 19 0.62 4.45 2.22
CA LEU A 19 -0.31 3.74 3.07
C LEU A 19 -1.67 3.69 2.42
N HIS A 20 -2.38 2.60 2.68
CA HIS A 20 -3.80 2.47 2.40
C HIS A 20 -4.55 3.43 3.30
N VAL A 21 -5.48 4.18 2.70
CA VAL A 21 -6.31 5.17 3.38
C VAL A 21 -7.77 4.75 3.22
N GLU A 22 -8.44 4.52 4.34
CA GLU A 22 -9.86 4.17 4.37
C GLU A 22 -10.65 5.32 4.99
N TYR A 23 -11.75 5.69 4.36
CA TYR A 23 -12.72 6.64 4.92
C TYR A 23 -14.14 6.36 4.43
N GLN A 24 -15.12 6.76 5.24
CA GLN A 24 -16.53 6.67 4.88
C GLN A 24 -16.96 7.85 4.01
N ARG A 25 -17.83 7.58 3.04
CA ARG A 25 -18.58 8.59 2.29
C ARG A 25 -20.02 8.12 2.11
N GLY A 26 -20.94 8.74 2.85
CA GLY A 26 -22.32 8.28 2.87
C GLY A 26 -22.39 6.88 3.46
N THR A 27 -22.87 5.91 2.69
CA THR A 27 -22.92 4.49 3.08
C THR A 27 -21.71 3.68 2.64
N ASP A 28 -20.85 4.26 1.80
CA ASP A 28 -19.75 3.54 1.15
C ASP A 28 -18.43 3.80 1.86
N TYR A 29 -17.54 2.79 1.85
CA TYR A 29 -16.14 2.97 2.19
C TYR A 29 -15.34 3.25 0.93
N VAL A 30 -14.48 4.26 1.00
CA VAL A 30 -13.55 4.62 -0.05
C VAL A 30 -12.14 4.25 0.39
N PHE A 31 -11.40 3.69 -0.57
CA PHE A 31 -10.06 3.15 -0.38
C PHE A 31 -9.10 3.88 -1.33
N GLU A 32 -8.16 4.62 -0.77
CA GLU A 32 -7.18 5.43 -1.51
C GLU A 32 -5.77 5.23 -0.95
N TRP A 33 -4.80 5.96 -1.49
CA TRP A 33 -3.40 5.84 -1.09
C TRP A 33 -2.79 7.18 -0.74
N THR A 34 -1.91 7.18 0.26
CA THR A 34 -1.04 8.33 0.48
C THR A 34 0.00 8.42 -0.64
N GLU A 35 0.27 9.63 -1.12
CA GLU A 35 1.43 9.91 -1.98
C GLU A 35 2.68 10.13 -1.13
N ASN A 36 2.52 10.82 -0.01
CA ASN A 36 3.55 11.10 0.97
C ASN A 36 2.93 11.34 2.34
N LEU A 37 3.76 11.20 3.36
CA LEU A 37 3.39 11.31 4.76
C LEU A 37 4.38 12.21 5.50
N SER A 38 3.89 12.92 6.50
CA SER A 38 4.68 13.75 7.42
C SER A 38 4.04 13.71 8.80
N GLU A 39 4.75 14.19 9.82
CA GLU A 39 4.21 14.30 11.18
C GLU A 39 2.89 15.10 11.24
N GLY A 40 2.78 16.19 10.47
CA GLY A 40 1.60 17.06 10.49
C GLY A 40 0.44 16.61 9.61
N GLY A 41 0.63 15.61 8.75
CA GLY A 41 -0.34 15.30 7.71
C GLY A 41 0.19 14.46 6.56
N PHE A 42 -0.69 14.18 5.61
CA PHE A 42 -0.39 13.35 4.44
C PHE A 42 -1.19 13.83 3.23
N PHE A 43 -0.76 13.42 2.04
CA PHE A 43 -1.47 13.71 0.81
C PHE A 43 -2.17 12.46 0.32
N ILE A 44 -3.48 12.49 0.14
CA ILE A 44 -4.27 11.39 -0.44
C ILE A 44 -4.37 11.65 -1.95
N ARG A 45 -3.92 10.68 -2.75
CA ARG A 45 -4.16 10.69 -4.19
C ARG A 45 -5.58 10.22 -4.44
N THR A 46 -6.45 11.10 -4.91
CA THR A 46 -7.86 10.78 -5.12
C THR A 46 -8.46 11.72 -6.17
N GLU A 47 -9.38 11.18 -6.97
CA GLU A 47 -10.20 11.97 -7.89
C GLU A 47 -11.48 12.50 -7.22
N GLN A 48 -11.70 12.13 -5.96
CA GLN A 48 -12.87 12.55 -5.22
C GLN A 48 -12.80 14.04 -4.88
N ALA A 49 -13.93 14.72 -5.06
CA ALA A 49 -14.06 16.11 -4.69
C ALA A 49 -14.25 16.22 -3.17
N PHE A 50 -13.34 16.94 -2.52
CA PHE A 50 -13.47 17.34 -1.13
C PHE A 50 -13.46 18.86 -1.03
N PRO A 51 -14.45 19.48 -0.37
CA PRO A 51 -14.35 20.88 0.00
C PRO A 51 -13.13 21.12 0.90
N GLN A 52 -12.42 22.21 0.65
CA GLN A 52 -11.37 22.65 1.57
C GLN A 52 -12.00 22.94 2.94
N GLY A 53 -11.38 22.45 4.00
CA GLY A 53 -11.87 22.56 5.36
C GLY A 53 -12.76 21.41 5.82
N SER A 54 -13.11 20.44 4.95
CA SER A 54 -13.86 19.24 5.34
C SER A 54 -13.12 18.41 6.38
N ALA A 55 -13.82 18.00 7.44
CA ALA A 55 -13.34 17.03 8.41
C ALA A 55 -13.43 15.62 7.84
N LEU A 56 -12.42 14.79 8.13
CA LEU A 56 -12.28 13.43 7.67
C LEU A 56 -11.83 12.54 8.83
N GLU A 57 -12.54 11.43 9.01
CA GLU A 57 -12.08 10.31 9.84
C GLU A 57 -11.45 9.28 8.90
N LEU A 58 -10.16 9.04 9.11
CA LEU A 58 -9.32 8.28 8.19
C LEU A 58 -8.63 7.16 8.96
N THR A 59 -8.58 5.98 8.34
CA THR A 59 -7.78 4.86 8.82
C THR A 59 -6.61 4.67 7.87
N LEU A 60 -5.40 4.83 8.38
CA LEU A 60 -4.16 4.61 7.64
C LEU A 60 -3.61 3.23 7.98
N SER A 61 -3.35 2.39 7.00
CA SER A 61 -2.78 1.06 7.24
C SER A 61 -1.85 0.63 6.13
N PHE A 62 -1.05 -0.40 6.41
CA PHE A 62 -0.47 -1.21 5.34
C PHE A 62 -0.82 -2.68 5.60
N PRO A 63 -1.75 -3.24 4.81
CA PRO A 63 -2.20 -4.62 4.89
C PRO A 63 -1.14 -5.65 5.29
N GLY A 64 -1.22 -6.16 6.52
CA GLY A 64 -0.33 -7.22 7.02
C GLY A 64 1.05 -6.77 7.50
N LEU A 65 1.36 -5.47 7.43
CA LEU A 65 2.64 -4.90 7.90
C LEU A 65 2.46 -3.76 8.90
N LEU A 66 1.28 -3.18 9.05
CA LEU A 66 1.07 -2.07 9.99
C LEU A 66 -0.31 -2.18 10.62
N GLU A 67 -0.35 -2.08 11.95
CA GLU A 67 -1.60 -1.91 12.69
C GLU A 67 -2.31 -0.62 12.25
N PRO A 68 -3.62 -0.66 11.98
CA PRO A 68 -4.34 0.52 11.52
C PRO A 68 -4.20 1.73 12.45
N VAL A 69 -3.82 2.87 11.87
CA VAL A 69 -3.67 4.15 12.54
C VAL A 69 -4.88 5.03 12.21
N ASN A 70 -5.76 5.20 13.19
CA ASN A 70 -6.91 6.09 13.07
C ASN A 70 -6.47 7.54 13.29
N VAL A 71 -6.87 8.43 12.39
CA VAL A 71 -6.58 9.87 12.43
C VAL A 71 -7.84 10.66 12.09
N GLU A 72 -8.02 11.77 12.80
CA GLU A 72 -8.99 12.81 12.46
C GLU A 72 -8.22 13.94 11.83
N GLY A 73 -8.64 14.37 10.64
CA GLY A 73 -7.96 15.42 9.91
C GLY A 73 -8.90 16.30 9.12
N ARG A 74 -8.32 17.37 8.57
CA ARG A 74 -9.02 18.34 7.76
C ARG A 74 -8.36 18.47 6.41
N VAL A 75 -9.17 18.64 5.37
CA VAL A 75 -8.68 18.97 4.03
C VAL A 75 -8.09 20.39 4.06
N ALA A 76 -6.77 20.48 4.14
CA ALA A 76 -6.06 21.76 4.26
C ALA A 76 -5.91 22.44 2.90
N TRP A 77 -5.70 21.67 1.83
CA TRP A 77 -5.53 22.17 0.47
C TRP A 77 -5.83 21.06 -0.56
N ILE A 78 -6.09 21.47 -1.80
CA ILE A 78 -6.47 20.58 -2.91
C ILE A 78 -5.47 20.77 -4.05
N ARG A 79 -5.04 19.66 -4.67
CA ARG A 79 -4.24 19.68 -5.90
C ARG A 79 -5.10 19.21 -7.06
N ALA A 80 -5.31 20.08 -8.05
CA ALA A 80 -5.97 19.71 -9.29
C ALA A 80 -5.11 18.68 -10.06
N PRO A 81 -5.73 17.70 -10.76
CA PRO A 81 -5.00 16.79 -11.63
C PRO A 81 -4.33 17.54 -12.79
N SER A 82 -3.19 17.03 -13.24
CA SER A 82 -2.45 17.54 -14.41
C SER A 82 -2.08 16.39 -15.35
N LEU A 83 -1.53 16.71 -16.52
CA LEU A 83 -1.08 15.70 -17.49
C LEU A 83 -0.02 14.74 -16.94
N SER A 84 0.73 15.13 -15.89
CA SER A 84 1.83 14.34 -15.32
C SER A 84 1.58 13.88 -13.89
N GLN A 85 0.51 14.35 -13.22
CA GLN A 85 0.25 14.07 -11.81
C GLN A 85 -1.24 13.89 -11.54
N CYS A 86 -1.57 12.86 -10.77
CA CYS A 86 -2.92 12.69 -10.26
C CYS A 86 -3.29 13.82 -9.29
N GLY A 87 -4.57 14.20 -9.30
CA GLY A 87 -5.13 15.12 -8.32
C GLY A 87 -5.19 14.50 -6.92
N GLY A 88 -5.58 15.32 -5.95
CA GLY A 88 -5.80 14.83 -4.59
C GLY A 88 -5.89 15.93 -3.55
N VAL A 89 -5.80 15.52 -2.29
CA VAL A 89 -6.01 16.40 -1.13
C VAL A 89 -4.88 16.28 -0.13
N GLY A 90 -4.43 17.42 0.36
CA GLY A 90 -3.57 17.50 1.54
C GLY A 90 -4.44 17.49 2.79
N VAL A 91 -4.23 16.50 3.65
CA VAL A 91 -4.91 16.37 4.93
C VAL A 91 -3.95 16.77 6.05
N GLU A 92 -4.38 17.72 6.87
CA GLU A 92 -3.72 18.08 8.13
C GLU A 92 -4.37 17.28 9.26
N VAL A 93 -3.57 16.65 10.13
CA VAL A 93 -4.10 15.85 11.25
C VAL A 93 -4.33 16.74 12.46
N ASP A 94 -5.59 16.82 12.90
CA ASP A 94 -6.02 17.72 13.96
C ASP A 94 -5.59 17.17 15.33
N ASN A 95 -5.77 15.86 15.57
CA ASN A 95 -5.53 15.26 16.88
C ASN A 95 -4.03 14.97 17.15
N GLU A 96 -3.59 15.23 18.39
CA GLU A 96 -2.18 15.07 18.78
C GLU A 96 -1.73 13.60 18.78
N GLY A 97 -2.61 12.69 19.18
CA GLY A 97 -2.33 11.25 19.18
C GLY A 97 -2.06 10.68 17.78
N GLY A 98 -2.82 11.11 16.77
CA GLY A 98 -2.62 10.75 15.37
C GLY A 98 -1.32 11.32 14.82
N ARG A 99 -1.02 12.60 15.10
CA ARG A 99 0.27 13.21 14.73
C ARG A 99 1.46 12.45 15.31
N ARG A 100 1.41 12.06 16.59
CA ARG A 100 2.47 11.23 17.22
C ARG A 100 2.63 9.87 16.54
N ARG A 101 1.53 9.18 16.21
CA ARG A 101 1.58 7.89 15.49
C ARG A 101 2.14 8.03 14.08
N LEU A 102 1.80 9.11 13.37
CA LEU A 102 2.37 9.41 12.06
C LEU A 102 3.87 9.72 12.15
N ALA A 103 4.29 10.48 13.17
CA ALA A 103 5.69 10.77 13.41
C ALA A 103 6.49 9.50 13.72
N ASP A 104 5.98 8.62 14.59
CA ASP A 104 6.62 7.34 14.89
C ASP A 104 6.76 6.48 13.63
N LEU A 105 5.71 6.37 12.82
CA LEU A 105 5.77 5.64 11.55
C LEU A 105 6.78 6.23 10.57
N ALA A 106 6.81 7.55 10.46
CA ALA A 106 7.75 8.28 9.62
C ALA A 106 9.20 8.09 10.07
N LEU A 107 9.45 8.17 11.39
CA LEU A 107 10.76 7.94 11.99
C LEU A 107 11.21 6.50 11.76
N ARG A 108 10.35 5.51 12.03
CA ARG A 108 10.64 4.10 11.76
C ARG A 108 10.95 3.82 10.30
N ALA A 109 10.22 4.42 9.37
CA ALA A 109 10.51 4.30 7.94
C ALA A 109 11.82 5.00 7.52
N ALA A 110 12.27 5.99 8.30
CA ALA A 110 13.49 6.76 8.06
C ALA A 110 14.74 6.15 8.72
N ASP A 111 14.59 5.60 9.92
CA ASP A 111 15.61 4.90 10.69
C ASP A 111 15.82 3.51 10.10
N ARG A 112 16.50 3.50 8.94
CA ARG A 112 16.91 2.31 8.18
C ARG A 112 17.91 1.41 8.93
N GLU A 113 18.28 1.74 10.15
CA GLU A 113 19.37 1.07 10.85
C GLU A 113 18.97 0.63 12.26
N ARG A 114 19.20 -0.66 12.52
CA ARG A 114 19.32 -1.34 13.82
C ARG A 114 18.05 -2.01 14.37
N GLY A 115 17.63 -3.10 13.72
CA GLY A 115 16.68 -4.07 14.29
C GLY A 115 16.83 -5.45 13.63
N LYS A 116 16.55 -6.54 14.36
CA LYS A 116 16.84 -7.94 13.96
C LYS A 116 16.21 -8.35 12.61
N THR A 117 17.02 -9.07 11.83
CA THR A 117 16.71 -9.66 10.53
C THR A 117 15.62 -10.73 10.60
N CYS A 118 14.41 -10.37 10.18
CA CYS A 118 13.45 -11.34 9.66
C CYS A 118 13.29 -11.06 8.16
N SER A 119 13.52 -12.07 7.31
CA SER A 119 13.25 -11.93 5.89
C SER A 119 11.74 -11.92 5.65
N PHE A 120 11.19 -10.80 5.20
CA PHE A 120 9.77 -10.69 4.84
C PHE A 120 9.56 -11.20 3.42
N SER A 121 8.76 -12.24 3.26
CA SER A 121 8.54 -12.92 1.99
C SER A 121 7.19 -12.49 1.38
N VAL A 122 7.21 -12.00 0.15
CA VAL A 122 6.02 -11.59 -0.61
C VAL A 122 5.85 -12.47 -1.83
N LEU A 123 4.64 -12.94 -2.09
CA LEU A 123 4.29 -13.60 -3.35
C LEU A 123 3.50 -12.63 -4.23
N ILE A 124 4.03 -12.34 -5.41
CA ILE A 124 3.35 -11.53 -6.44
C ILE A 124 2.81 -12.47 -7.51
N VAL A 125 1.51 -12.38 -7.78
CA VAL A 125 0.82 -13.17 -8.81
C VAL A 125 0.34 -12.25 -9.92
N GLU A 126 1.02 -12.31 -11.06
CA GLU A 126 0.82 -11.44 -12.23
C GLU A 126 1.19 -12.24 -13.49
N ASP A 127 0.25 -12.36 -14.43
CA ASP A 127 0.39 -13.20 -15.62
C ASP A 127 1.14 -12.47 -16.76
N ASN A 128 1.24 -11.14 -16.69
CA ASN A 128 1.97 -10.37 -17.68
C ASN A 128 3.49 -10.36 -17.41
N GLU A 129 4.26 -11.14 -18.19
CA GLU A 129 5.72 -11.20 -18.07
C GLU A 129 6.43 -9.84 -18.17
N SER A 130 5.91 -8.91 -18.97
CA SER A 130 6.53 -7.58 -19.11
C SER A 130 6.41 -6.76 -17.82
N ILE A 131 5.30 -6.94 -17.11
CA ILE A 131 5.06 -6.34 -15.80
C ILE A 131 5.97 -7.01 -14.76
N VAL A 132 6.03 -8.34 -14.71
CA VAL A 132 6.92 -9.10 -13.82
C VAL A 132 8.38 -8.69 -13.99
N ARG A 133 8.90 -8.62 -15.22
CA ARG A 133 10.27 -8.17 -15.51
C ARG A 133 10.53 -6.74 -15.05
N SER A 134 9.52 -5.88 -15.13
CA SER A 134 9.64 -4.50 -14.64
C SER A 134 9.76 -4.48 -13.12
N TYR A 135 9.05 -5.36 -12.41
CA TYR A 135 9.15 -5.50 -10.95
C TYR A 135 10.51 -6.07 -10.54
N GLU A 136 11.00 -7.10 -11.22
CA GLU A 136 12.33 -7.68 -10.98
C GLU A 136 13.45 -6.62 -11.06
N ARG A 137 13.39 -5.68 -12.01
CA ARG A 137 14.38 -4.60 -12.12
C ARG A 137 14.37 -3.67 -10.91
N VAL A 138 13.17 -3.26 -10.46
CA VAL A 138 13.03 -2.41 -9.27
C VAL A 138 13.48 -3.15 -8.03
N LEU A 139 13.13 -4.44 -7.93
CA LEU A 139 13.51 -5.30 -6.81
C LEU A 139 15.02 -5.52 -6.75
N ASN A 140 15.70 -5.69 -7.88
CA ASN A 140 17.15 -5.78 -7.89
C ASN A 140 17.81 -4.51 -7.36
N HIS A 141 17.22 -3.34 -7.62
CA HIS A 141 17.70 -2.08 -7.05
C HIS A 141 17.45 -2.01 -5.54
N ILE A 142 16.26 -2.43 -5.09
CA ILE A 142 15.87 -2.45 -3.68
C ILE A 142 16.67 -3.49 -2.89
N ALA A 143 16.85 -4.71 -3.40
CA ALA A 143 17.55 -5.80 -2.72
C ALA A 143 19.03 -5.47 -2.44
N GLN A 144 19.67 -4.68 -3.32
CA GLN A 144 21.00 -4.13 -3.07
C GLN A 144 21.04 -3.18 -1.88
N THR A 145 19.92 -2.54 -1.55
CA THR A 145 19.80 -1.56 -0.45
C THR A 145 19.25 -2.17 0.84
N THR A 146 18.73 -3.40 0.83
CA THR A 146 18.01 -4.02 1.96
C THR A 146 18.68 -5.28 2.52
N GLU A 147 19.90 -5.61 2.09
CA GLU A 147 20.68 -6.78 2.55
C GLU A 147 19.89 -8.10 2.60
N GLY A 148 18.91 -8.29 1.70
CA GLY A 148 18.10 -9.52 1.64
C GLY A 148 16.98 -9.63 2.69
N GLN A 149 16.59 -8.53 3.33
CA GLN A 149 15.49 -8.48 4.31
C GLN A 149 14.10 -8.65 3.69
N VAL A 150 13.97 -8.54 2.37
CA VAL A 150 12.71 -8.81 1.65
C VAL A 150 12.98 -9.81 0.53
N LYS A 151 12.19 -10.89 0.50
CA LYS A 151 12.21 -11.91 -0.56
C LYS A 151 10.93 -11.81 -1.37
N ILE A 152 11.05 -11.88 -2.68
CA ILE A 152 9.89 -11.85 -3.57
C ILE A 152 9.84 -13.14 -4.36
N HIS A 153 8.68 -13.79 -4.32
CA HIS A 153 8.30 -14.93 -5.13
C HIS A 153 7.35 -14.47 -6.22
N PHE A 154 7.41 -15.10 -7.39
CA PHE A 154 6.54 -14.77 -8.51
C PHE A 154 5.75 -16.00 -8.95
N ALA A 155 4.49 -15.79 -9.30
CA ALA A 155 3.64 -16.77 -9.93
C ALA A 155 2.87 -16.14 -11.08
N SER A 156 2.71 -16.88 -12.18
CA SER A 156 2.02 -16.40 -13.39
C SER A 156 0.51 -16.68 -13.41
N ASN A 157 -0.02 -17.37 -12.39
CA ASN A 157 -1.44 -17.69 -12.22
C ASN A 157 -1.70 -18.28 -10.83
N GLY A 158 -2.98 -18.49 -10.48
CA GLY A 158 -3.37 -19.05 -9.20
C GLY A 158 -2.84 -20.47 -8.92
N HIS A 159 -2.70 -21.34 -9.92
CA HIS A 159 -2.16 -22.68 -9.70
C HIS A 159 -0.67 -22.64 -9.31
N SER A 160 0.13 -21.85 -10.05
CA SER A 160 1.54 -21.64 -9.71
C SER A 160 1.68 -21.00 -8.33
N ALA A 161 0.83 -20.02 -7.99
CA ALA A 161 0.83 -19.38 -6.68
C ALA A 161 0.57 -20.36 -5.54
N LEU A 162 -0.38 -21.30 -5.70
CA LEU A 162 -0.61 -22.35 -4.70
C LEU A 162 0.58 -23.30 -4.54
N ASN A 163 1.39 -23.51 -5.59
CA ASN A 163 2.61 -24.31 -5.47
C ASN A 163 3.70 -23.52 -4.74
N GLU A 164 3.88 -22.24 -5.04
CA GLU A 164 4.79 -21.35 -4.29
C GLU A 164 4.44 -21.33 -2.79
N LEU A 165 3.15 -21.21 -2.44
CA LEU A 165 2.69 -21.20 -1.04
C LEU A 165 2.91 -22.53 -0.30
N LYS A 166 3.08 -23.65 -1.01
CA LYS A 166 3.45 -24.94 -0.40
C LYS A 166 4.95 -25.04 -0.13
N ASN A 167 5.75 -24.40 -0.98
CA ASN A 167 7.21 -24.50 -0.95
C ASN A 167 7.86 -23.39 -0.11
N HIS A 168 7.17 -22.28 0.10
CA HIS A 168 7.69 -21.09 0.75
C HIS A 168 6.73 -20.56 1.81
N ALA A 169 7.29 -20.18 2.96
CA ALA A 169 6.58 -19.37 3.95
C ALA A 169 6.53 -17.93 3.41
N VAL A 170 5.31 -17.47 3.12
CA VAL A 170 5.01 -16.15 2.58
C VAL A 170 4.26 -15.36 3.65
N ASP A 171 4.59 -14.09 3.81
CA ASP A 171 3.96 -13.17 4.76
C ASP A 171 2.86 -12.31 4.12
N LEU A 172 2.91 -12.13 2.79
CA LEU A 172 1.95 -11.34 2.03
C LEU A 172 1.79 -11.87 0.60
N VAL A 173 0.54 -11.99 0.13
CA VAL A 173 0.22 -12.22 -1.28
C VAL A 173 -0.30 -10.95 -1.92
N ILE A 174 0.20 -10.62 -3.11
CA ILE A 174 -0.34 -9.57 -3.98
C ILE A 174 -0.75 -10.25 -5.28
N THR A 175 -2.03 -10.21 -5.65
CA THR A 175 -2.54 -10.95 -6.82
C THR A 175 -3.38 -10.06 -7.72
N ASP A 176 -3.26 -10.24 -9.04
CA ASP A 176 -4.34 -9.81 -9.95
C ASP A 176 -5.59 -10.69 -9.75
N ILE A 177 -6.77 -10.16 -10.10
CA ILE A 177 -7.99 -10.93 -10.29
C ILE A 177 -7.93 -11.68 -11.62
N TYR A 178 -7.58 -11.00 -12.71
CA TYR A 178 -7.71 -11.56 -14.05
C TYR A 178 -6.41 -12.25 -14.47
N MET A 179 -6.40 -13.58 -14.41
CA MET A 179 -5.27 -14.40 -14.83
C MET A 179 -5.76 -15.67 -15.53
N PRO A 180 -4.97 -16.25 -16.45
CA PRO A 180 -5.31 -17.53 -17.08
C PRO A 180 -5.22 -18.69 -16.07
N ILE A 181 -5.83 -19.83 -16.43
CA ILE A 181 -5.80 -21.11 -15.68
C ILE A 181 -6.57 -21.06 -14.35
N MET A 182 -6.22 -20.14 -13.45
CA MET A 182 -6.90 -19.88 -12.19
C MET A 182 -6.84 -18.38 -11.89
N ASP A 183 -8.01 -17.77 -11.82
CA ASP A 183 -8.18 -16.36 -11.48
C ASP A 183 -7.86 -16.08 -9.99
N GLY A 184 -7.66 -14.81 -9.66
CA GLY A 184 -7.29 -14.36 -8.33
C GLY A 184 -8.36 -14.62 -7.26
N LEU A 185 -9.65 -14.55 -7.59
CA LEU A 185 -10.71 -14.85 -6.63
C LEU A 185 -10.69 -16.33 -6.24
N THR A 186 -10.58 -17.21 -7.24
CA THR A 186 -10.43 -18.65 -7.05
C THR A 186 -9.15 -18.98 -6.27
N LEU A 187 -8.04 -18.29 -6.55
CA LEU A 187 -6.81 -18.40 -5.75
C LEU A 187 -7.06 -18.06 -4.28
N ILE A 188 -7.71 -16.92 -3.99
CA ILE A 188 -7.99 -16.48 -2.62
C ILE A 188 -8.87 -17.49 -1.90
N GLU A 189 -9.92 -18.00 -2.54
CA GLU A 189 -10.76 -19.06 -1.97
C GLU A 189 -9.94 -20.29 -1.57
N ASN A 190 -8.97 -20.69 -2.39
CA ASN A 190 -8.08 -21.80 -2.08
C ASN A 190 -7.13 -21.48 -0.93
N ILE A 191 -6.56 -20.27 -0.88
CA ILE A 191 -5.74 -19.79 0.24
C ILE A 191 -6.53 -19.88 1.55
N ARG A 192 -7.79 -19.44 1.56
CA ARG A 192 -8.65 -19.47 2.76
C ARG A 192 -9.01 -20.88 3.23
N LYS A 193 -8.99 -21.88 2.35
CA LYS A 193 -9.29 -23.28 2.68
C LYS A 193 -8.12 -24.03 3.33
N GLN A 194 -6.90 -23.52 3.27
CA GLN A 194 -5.71 -24.19 3.81
C GLN A 194 -5.37 -23.69 5.21
N ASP A 195 -5.09 -24.59 6.14
CA ASP A 195 -4.83 -24.23 7.55
C ASP A 195 -3.64 -23.28 7.74
N PHE A 196 -2.59 -23.46 6.93
CA PHE A 196 -1.36 -22.69 7.03
C PHE A 196 -1.39 -21.35 6.27
N THR A 197 -2.36 -21.13 5.37
CA THR A 197 -2.51 -19.84 4.64
C THR A 197 -3.85 -19.15 4.84
N ARG A 198 -4.79 -19.70 5.63
CA ARG A 198 -6.10 -19.09 5.85
C ARG A 198 -6.06 -17.64 6.33
N ASN A 199 -5.07 -17.31 7.14
CA ASN A 199 -4.87 -15.98 7.73
C ASN A 199 -3.88 -15.12 6.95
N LEU A 200 -3.30 -15.64 5.86
CA LEU A 200 -2.31 -14.96 5.04
C LEU A 200 -2.92 -13.65 4.49
N PRO A 201 -2.32 -12.48 4.78
CA PRO A 201 -2.70 -11.23 4.16
C PRO A 201 -2.69 -11.34 2.63
N VAL A 202 -3.80 -10.93 2.00
CA VAL A 202 -3.88 -10.84 0.54
C VAL A 202 -4.27 -9.43 0.16
N ILE A 203 -3.51 -8.83 -0.75
CA ILE A 203 -3.84 -7.58 -1.43
C ILE A 203 -4.22 -7.91 -2.87
N VAL A 204 -5.35 -7.39 -3.33
CA VAL A 204 -5.83 -7.61 -4.69
C VAL A 204 -5.52 -6.39 -5.55
N VAL A 205 -4.84 -6.59 -6.66
CA VAL A 205 -4.58 -5.56 -7.66
C VAL A 205 -5.54 -5.75 -8.82
N THR A 206 -6.40 -4.78 -9.14
CA THR A 206 -7.47 -5.04 -10.11
C THR A 206 -7.89 -3.80 -10.92
N SER A 207 -8.26 -4.05 -12.17
CA SER A 207 -9.04 -3.14 -13.02
C SER A 207 -10.56 -3.42 -12.96
N GLY A 208 -10.94 -4.41 -12.16
CA GLY A 208 -12.26 -5.03 -12.09
C GLY A 208 -13.38 -4.14 -11.57
N THR A 209 -14.60 -4.63 -11.73
CA THR A 209 -15.86 -3.92 -11.45
C THR A 209 -16.20 -3.95 -9.96
N GLY A 210 -17.31 -3.31 -9.57
CA GLY A 210 -17.79 -3.29 -8.18
C GLY A 210 -18.05 -4.69 -7.62
N ASP A 211 -18.66 -5.57 -8.41
CA ASP A 211 -19.07 -6.91 -7.99
C ASP A 211 -17.88 -7.79 -7.60
N GLU A 212 -16.78 -7.73 -8.34
CA GLU A 212 -15.58 -8.52 -8.05
C GLU A 212 -14.87 -8.05 -6.79
N ARG A 213 -14.86 -6.73 -6.56
CA ARG A 213 -14.35 -6.15 -5.31
C ARG A 213 -15.19 -6.61 -4.13
N GLU A 214 -16.52 -6.61 -4.27
CA GLU A 214 -17.41 -7.09 -3.22
C GLU A 214 -17.15 -8.58 -2.90
N ARG A 215 -16.98 -9.41 -3.94
CA ARG A 215 -16.64 -10.83 -3.77
C ARG A 215 -15.30 -11.03 -3.07
N ALA A 216 -14.25 -10.35 -3.50
CA ALA A 216 -12.96 -10.40 -2.83
C ALA A 216 -13.02 -9.88 -1.39
N ALA A 217 -13.81 -8.85 -1.12
CA ALA A 217 -13.98 -8.31 0.23
C ALA A 217 -14.60 -9.35 1.16
N LYS A 218 -15.62 -10.10 0.69
CA LYS A 218 -16.21 -11.24 1.42
C LYS A 218 -15.22 -12.36 1.70
N LEU A 219 -14.14 -12.47 0.93
CA LEU A 219 -13.05 -13.44 1.17
C LEU A 219 -12.00 -12.93 2.17
N GLY A 220 -12.19 -11.75 2.76
CA GLY A 220 -11.30 -11.19 3.77
C GLY A 220 -9.94 -10.80 3.21
N VAL A 221 -9.91 -10.22 2.00
CA VAL A 221 -8.69 -9.56 1.50
C VAL A 221 -8.44 -8.31 2.34
N ARG A 222 -7.17 -7.95 2.49
CA ARG A 222 -6.76 -6.85 3.35
C ARG A 222 -6.82 -5.49 2.66
N ALA A 223 -6.64 -5.43 1.34
CA ALA A 223 -6.85 -4.21 0.56
C ALA A 223 -7.04 -4.50 -0.93
N PHE A 224 -7.49 -3.46 -1.62
CA PHE A 224 -7.59 -3.39 -3.06
C PHE A 224 -6.69 -2.30 -3.63
N LEU A 225 -5.99 -2.62 -4.71
CA LEU A 225 -5.16 -1.71 -5.45
C LEU A 225 -5.75 -1.55 -6.85
N ARG A 226 -6.25 -0.36 -7.15
CA ARG A 226 -6.78 -0.07 -8.47
C ARG A 226 -5.65 0.14 -9.48
N LYS A 227 -5.65 -0.61 -10.58
CA LYS A 227 -4.73 -0.36 -11.70
C LYS A 227 -5.04 1.03 -12.33
N PRO A 228 -4.03 1.83 -12.72
CA PRO A 228 -2.59 1.51 -12.71
C PRO A 228 -1.96 1.69 -11.32
N VAL A 229 -1.25 0.65 -10.88
CA VAL A 229 -0.51 0.64 -9.62
C VAL A 229 0.98 0.74 -9.89
N GLN A 230 1.66 1.65 -9.21
CA GLN A 230 3.12 1.72 -9.22
C GLN A 230 3.66 0.77 -8.15
N PHE A 231 3.84 -0.50 -8.51
CA PHE A 231 4.34 -1.53 -7.58
C PHE A 231 5.69 -1.21 -6.95
N SER A 232 6.51 -0.37 -7.60
CA SER A 232 7.73 0.16 -6.98
C SER A 232 7.46 0.81 -5.62
N HIS A 233 6.36 1.56 -5.49
CA HIS A 233 6.01 2.21 -4.22
C HIS A 233 5.49 1.24 -3.17
N ILE A 234 4.76 0.20 -3.58
CA ILE A 234 4.30 -0.87 -2.69
C ILE A 234 5.51 -1.60 -2.13
N LEU A 235 6.45 -1.99 -3.00
CA LEU A 235 7.67 -2.67 -2.60
C LEU A 235 8.54 -1.80 -1.69
N GLN A 236 8.69 -0.51 -2.00
CA GLN A 236 9.37 0.45 -1.11
C GLN A 236 8.70 0.56 0.25
N THR A 237 7.36 0.55 0.29
CA THR A 237 6.61 0.61 1.56
C THR A 237 6.77 -0.70 2.35
N ILE A 238 6.69 -1.85 1.69
CA ILE A 238 6.94 -3.16 2.31
C ILE A 238 8.32 -3.17 2.96
N VAL A 239 9.34 -2.74 2.23
CA VAL A 239 10.70 -2.63 2.73
C VAL A 239 10.79 -1.69 3.93
N ALA A 240 10.20 -0.50 3.84
CA ALA A 240 10.25 0.49 4.91
C ALA A 240 9.59 -0.02 6.20
N LEU A 241 8.53 -0.83 6.09
CA LEU A 241 7.77 -1.34 7.24
C LEU A 241 8.29 -2.68 7.78
N ALA A 242 8.69 -3.60 6.91
CA ALA A 242 9.21 -4.91 7.29
C ALA A 242 10.53 -4.80 8.09
N THR A 243 11.30 -3.75 7.82
CA THR A 243 12.57 -3.47 8.52
C THR A 243 12.36 -2.70 9.83
N ALA A 244 11.28 -1.94 9.93
CA ALA A 244 10.89 -1.14 11.08
C ALA A 244 10.23 -1.93 12.22
N ASN A 245 9.55 -3.04 11.92
CA ASN A 245 8.73 -3.78 12.89
C ASN A 245 9.50 -4.90 13.64
N ALA A 246 10.83 -4.91 13.58
CA ALA A 246 11.65 -5.84 14.35
C ALA A 246 11.83 -5.39 15.82
N VAL A 247 10.73 -5.27 16.58
CA VAL A 247 10.75 -5.11 18.05
C VAL A 247 9.60 -5.88 18.69
#